data_AF-A0A223S7D8-F1
#
_entry.id   AF-A0A223S7D8-F1
#
_cell.length_a   1.000
_cell.length_b   1.000
_cell.length_c   1.000
_cell.angle_alpha   90.00
_cell.angle_beta   90.00
_cell.angle_gamma   90.00
#
_symmetry.space_group_name_H-M   'P 1'
#
loop_
_entity.id
_entity.type
_entity.pdbx_description
1 polymer ?
#
loop_
_entity_poly.entity_id
_entity_poly.type
_entity_poly.pdbx_seq_one_letter_code
_entity_poly.pdbx_strand_id
1 'polypeptide(L)'
;MELFSKHAPVWTTAHGVRMSGWDVISEFTHKVLPGAMKESTATYHVVRILFVRPDVAVVNVHQRPVDLDGRPLPELPEGRPVYVLAREEEGDEGEWRIVAAQNTQVKTA
;
A
#
# COMPACT_ATOMS: atom_id res chain seq x y z
N MET A 1 1.48 -8.97 -11.19
CA MET A 1 1.58 -9.37 -9.77
C MET A 1 0.52 -8.61 -9.01
N GLU A 2 -0.48 -9.30 -8.49
CA GLU A 2 -1.57 -8.68 -7.74
C GLU A 2 -1.18 -8.54 -6.27
N LEU A 3 -1.13 -7.31 -5.75
CA LEU A 3 -0.66 -7.05 -4.38
C LEU A 3 -1.74 -7.35 -3.33
N PHE A 4 -3.00 -7.08 -3.67
CA PHE A 4 -4.14 -7.31 -2.78
C PHE A 4 -4.68 -8.72 -2.96
N SER A 5 -5.20 -9.27 -1.86
CA SER A 5 -5.95 -10.53 -1.86
C SER A 5 -7.16 -10.43 -2.79
N LYS A 6 -7.57 -11.54 -3.41
CA LYS A 6 -8.86 -11.63 -4.11
C LYS A 6 -10.04 -11.86 -3.15
N HIS A 7 -9.75 -12.27 -1.91
CA HIS A 7 -10.74 -12.65 -0.90
C HIS A 7 -11.20 -11.45 -0.06
N ALA A 8 -11.85 -10.49 -0.72
CA ALA A 8 -12.48 -9.30 -0.10
C ALA A 8 -11.53 -8.40 0.74
N PRO A 9 -10.46 -7.85 0.14
CA PRO A 9 -9.55 -6.93 0.81
C PRO A 9 -10.22 -5.59 1.16
N VAL A 10 -9.65 -4.88 2.14
CA VAL A 10 -10.06 -3.51 2.47
C VAL A 10 -8.90 -2.53 2.36
N TRP A 11 -9.16 -1.32 1.86
CA TRP A 11 -8.15 -0.28 1.78
C TRP A 11 -8.72 1.11 2.10
N THR A 12 -8.02 1.85 2.96
CA THR A 12 -8.26 3.29 3.16
C THR A 12 -7.06 4.10 2.65
N THR A 13 -7.30 5.03 1.71
CA THR A 13 -6.26 5.90 1.16
C THR A 13 -5.83 6.99 2.14
N ALA A 14 -4.72 7.68 1.85
CA ALA A 14 -4.25 8.81 2.67
C ALA A 14 -5.28 9.96 2.79
N HIS A 15 -6.20 10.07 1.83
CA HIS A 15 -7.29 11.07 1.82
C HIS A 15 -8.59 10.54 2.45
N GLY A 16 -8.59 9.34 3.04
CA GLY A 16 -9.74 8.78 3.74
C GLY A 16 -10.78 8.10 2.84
N VAL A 17 -10.47 7.85 1.57
CA VAL A 17 -11.35 7.06 0.69
C VAL A 17 -11.30 5.60 1.14
N ARG A 18 -12.46 5.03 1.49
CA ARG A 18 -12.61 3.64 1.92
C ARG A 18 -13.07 2.77 0.76
N MET A 19 -12.41 1.64 0.57
CA MET A 19 -12.70 0.64 -0.45
C MET A 19 -12.77 -0.76 0.16
N SER A 20 -13.62 -1.60 -0.42
CA SER A 20 -13.81 -2.99 0.01
C SER A 20 -14.04 -3.86 -1.21
N GLY A 21 -13.32 -4.98 -1.29
CA GLY A 21 -13.34 -5.90 -2.43
C GLY A 21 -12.22 -5.63 -3.44
N TRP A 22 -11.75 -6.71 -4.07
CA TRP A 22 -10.65 -6.66 -5.05
C TRP A 22 -11.06 -5.89 -6.30
N ASP A 23 -12.25 -6.12 -6.85
CA ASP A 23 -12.72 -5.44 -8.07
C ASP A 23 -12.70 -3.91 -7.91
N VAL A 24 -13.19 -3.43 -6.76
CA VAL A 24 -13.24 -2.00 -6.44
C VAL A 24 -11.83 -1.39 -6.33
N ILE A 25 -10.92 -2.07 -5.63
CA ILE A 25 -9.54 -1.61 -5.48
C ILE A 25 -8.79 -1.66 -6.83
N SER A 26 -9.02 -2.71 -7.61
CA SER A 26 -8.43 -2.90 -8.94
C SER A 26 -8.89 -1.79 -9.88
N GLU A 27 -10.19 -1.57 -10.02
CA GLU A 27 -10.74 -0.50 -10.86
C GLU A 27 -10.20 0.87 -10.44
N PHE A 28 -10.21 1.16 -9.12
CA PHE A 28 -9.70 2.42 -8.60
C PHE A 28 -8.23 2.63 -8.95
N THR A 29 -7.36 1.64 -8.71
CA THR A 29 -5.92 1.76 -8.98
C THR A 29 -5.61 1.93 -10.46
N HIS A 30 -6.30 1.20 -11.36
CA HIS A 30 -6.15 1.38 -12.81
C HIS A 30 -6.55 2.79 -13.27
N LYS A 31 -7.55 3.39 -12.63
CA LYS A 31 -8.01 4.75 -12.94
C LYS A 31 -7.08 5.84 -12.43
N VAL A 32 -6.59 5.71 -11.19
CA VAL A 32 -5.89 6.82 -10.50
C VAL A 32 -4.37 6.78 -10.62
N LEU A 33 -3.77 5.59 -10.68
CA LEU A 33 -2.30 5.46 -10.67
C LEU A 33 -1.62 6.11 -11.89
N PRO A 34 -2.15 6.00 -13.13
CA PRO A 34 -1.52 6.65 -14.28
C PRO A 34 -1.43 8.17 -14.14
N GLY A 35 -2.45 8.80 -13.54
CA GLY A 35 -2.44 10.24 -13.29
C GLY A 35 -1.57 10.63 -12.10
N ALA A 36 -1.66 9.87 -11.00
CA ALA A 36 -0.90 10.12 -9.79
C ALA A 36 0.62 9.93 -9.98
N MET A 37 1.02 9.07 -10.91
CA MET A 37 2.43 8.79 -11.22
C MET A 37 3.01 9.56 -12.40
N LYS A 38 2.27 10.54 -12.95
CA LYS A 38 2.68 11.24 -14.17
C LYS A 38 3.96 12.06 -14.02
N GLU A 39 4.10 12.77 -12.90
CA GLU A 39 5.22 13.70 -12.64
C GLU A 39 6.06 13.29 -11.43
N SER A 40 5.55 12.37 -10.59
CA SER A 40 6.18 11.96 -9.34
C SER A 40 5.78 10.53 -8.99
N THR A 41 6.63 9.80 -8.29
CA THR A 41 6.30 8.50 -7.69
C THR A 41 6.60 8.53 -6.19
N ALA A 42 6.62 7.37 -5.54
CA ALA A 42 6.97 7.26 -4.14
C ALA A 42 7.96 6.13 -3.88
N THR A 43 8.92 6.39 -3.01
CA THR A 43 9.78 5.36 -2.41
C THR A 43 9.14 4.83 -1.14
N TYR A 44 9.33 3.54 -0.90
CA TYR A 44 8.77 2.81 0.23
C TYR A 44 9.92 2.26 1.07
N HIS A 45 10.07 2.76 2.29
CA HIS A 45 11.03 2.25 3.24
C HIS A 45 10.30 1.44 4.32
N VAL A 46 10.57 0.15 4.42
CA VAL A 46 10.00 -0.71 5.46
C VAL A 46 10.58 -0.31 6.81
N VAL A 47 9.73 0.15 7.72
CA VAL A 47 10.11 0.57 9.07
C VAL A 47 10.07 -0.60 10.04
N ARG A 48 9.04 -1.44 9.92
CA ARG A 48 8.86 -2.59 10.82
C ARG A 48 8.03 -3.67 10.15
N ILE A 49 8.44 -4.91 10.37
CA ILE A 49 7.64 -6.10 10.09
C ILE A 49 7.31 -6.76 11.44
N LEU A 50 6.06 -7.16 11.62
CA LEU A 50 5.58 -7.93 12.76
C LEU A 50 4.82 -9.15 12.25
N PHE A 51 5.34 -10.35 12.52
CA PHE A 51 4.58 -11.58 12.32
C PHE A 51 3.63 -11.77 13.50
N VAL A 52 2.34 -11.59 13.27
CA VAL A 52 1.28 -11.77 14.28
C VAL A 52 0.97 -13.26 14.45
N ARG A 53 1.03 -14.00 13.35
CA ARG A 53 0.89 -15.45 13.24
C ARG A 53 1.87 -15.97 12.17
N PRO A 54 2.10 -17.28 12.05
CA PRO A 54 2.93 -17.83 10.97
C PRO A 54 2.46 -17.46 9.55
N ASP A 55 1.17 -17.12 9.41
CA ASP A 55 0.46 -16.81 8.18
C ASP A 55 -0.09 -15.38 8.12
N VAL A 56 0.23 -14.52 9.12
CA VAL A 56 -0.23 -13.12 9.17
C VAL A 56 0.91 -12.18 9.58
N ALA A 57 1.16 -11.16 8.77
CA ALA A 57 2.17 -10.13 9.02
C ALA A 57 1.59 -8.72 8.94
N VAL A 58 2.13 -7.81 9.76
CA VAL A 58 1.85 -6.38 9.70
C VAL A 58 3.12 -5.64 9.34
N VAL A 59 3.07 -4.80 8.30
CA VAL A 59 4.20 -4.05 7.79
C VAL A 59 3.92 -2.56 7.91
N ASN A 60 4.79 -1.86 8.64
CA ASN A 60 4.80 -0.41 8.70
C ASN A 60 5.78 0.13 7.68
N VAL A 61 5.36 1.13 6.92
CA VAL A 61 6.16 1.73 5.85
C VAL A 61 6.25 3.23 6.04
N HIS A 62 7.40 3.79 5.69
CA HIS A 62 7.61 5.20 5.46
C HIS A 62 7.59 5.43 3.95
N GLN A 63 6.53 6.08 3.47
CA GLN A 63 6.38 6.44 2.07
C GLN A 63 6.86 7.88 1.85
N ARG A 64 7.78 8.10 0.90
CA ARG A 64 8.27 9.43 0.53
C ARG A 64 8.05 9.74 -0.95
N PRO A 65 7.48 10.90 -1.28
CA PRO A 65 7.36 11.32 -2.68
C PRO A 65 8.73 11.64 -3.28
N VAL A 66 8.92 11.26 -4.55
CA VAL A 66 10.12 11.51 -5.35
C VAL A 66 9.74 11.88 -6.78
N ASP A 67 10.59 12.60 -7.49
CA ASP A 67 10.46 12.80 -8.94
C ASP A 67 10.74 11.48 -9.71
N LEU A 68 10.58 11.51 -11.03
CA LEU A 68 10.84 10.33 -11.87
C LEU A 68 12.32 9.91 -11.92
N ASP A 69 13.24 10.78 -11.52
CA ASP A 69 14.67 10.49 -11.37
C ASP A 69 15.01 10.00 -9.94
N GLY A 70 14.00 9.85 -9.06
CA GLY A 70 14.15 9.40 -7.68
C GLY A 70 14.62 10.48 -6.70
N ARG A 71 14.63 11.76 -7.07
CA ARG A 71 14.99 12.86 -6.16
C ARG A 71 13.82 13.18 -5.22
N PRO A 72 14.08 13.40 -3.92
CA PRO A 72 13.02 13.74 -2.96
C PRO A 72 12.24 15.01 -3.34
N LEU A 73 10.93 14.98 -3.13
CA LEU A 73 10.01 16.13 -3.30
C LEU A 73 9.47 16.58 -1.93
N PRO A 74 10.23 17.38 -1.15
CA PRO A 74 9.91 17.71 0.24
C PRO A 74 8.64 18.56 0.43
N GLU A 75 8.18 19.22 -0.62
CA GLU A 75 6.93 19.99 -0.65
C GLU A 75 5.68 19.10 -0.73
N LEU A 76 5.83 17.86 -1.20
CA LEU A 76 4.76 16.88 -1.22
C LEU A 76 4.71 16.11 0.10
N PRO A 77 3.51 15.79 0.60
CA PRO A 77 3.39 15.19 1.91
C PRO A 77 3.83 13.72 1.91
N GLU A 78 4.51 13.31 2.98
CA GLU A 78 4.86 11.92 3.22
C GLU A 78 3.65 11.07 3.66
N GLY A 79 3.76 9.75 3.46
CA GLY A 79 2.78 8.76 3.92
C GLY A 79 3.32 7.84 5.03
N ARG A 80 2.40 7.29 5.82
CA ARG A 80 2.65 6.22 6.80
C ARG A 80 1.68 5.06 6.54
N PRO A 81 1.87 4.28 5.47
CA PRO A 81 1.03 3.11 5.24
C PRO A 81 1.32 2.00 6.24
N VAL A 82 0.25 1.33 6.65
CA VAL A 82 0.26 0.04 7.34
C VAL A 82 -0.41 -0.98 6.42
N TYR A 83 0.28 -2.09 6.20
CA TYR A 83 -0.22 -3.23 5.45
C TYR A 83 -0.40 -4.41 6.39
N VAL A 84 -1.56 -5.05 6.31
CA VAL A 84 -1.79 -6.37 6.88
C VAL A 84 -1.76 -7.36 5.74
N LEU A 85 -0.84 -8.32 5.82
CA LEU A 85 -0.68 -9.38 4.85
C LEU A 85 -1.10 -10.70 5.47
N ALA A 86 -1.79 -11.51 4.68
CA ALA A 86 -2.02 -12.92 4.98
C ALA A 86 -1.35 -13.77 3.90
N ARG A 87 -0.81 -14.93 4.29
CA ARG A 87 -0.31 -15.92 3.34
C ARG A 87 -1.47 -16.77 2.85
N GLU A 88 -1.72 -16.74 1.55
CA GLU A 88 -2.74 -17.56 0.89
C GLU A 88 -2.09 -18.87 0.43
N GLU A 89 -2.80 -19.99 0.57
CA GLU A 89 -2.36 -21.31 0.08
C GLU A 89 -2.58 -21.41 -1.43
N GLU A 90 -1.88 -20.55 -2.18
CA GLU A 90 -1.79 -20.58 -3.64
C GLU A 90 -0.36 -21.00 -4.02
N GLY A 91 -0.23 -22.16 -4.69
CA GLY A 91 1.07 -22.77 -5.01
C GLY A 91 1.76 -23.47 -3.83
N ASP A 92 2.99 -23.98 -4.05
CA ASP A 92 3.71 -24.80 -3.07
C ASP A 92 4.30 -24.01 -1.89
N GLU A 93 4.55 -22.70 -2.04
CA GLU A 93 5.17 -21.85 -1.01
C GLU A 93 4.21 -20.87 -0.32
N GLY A 94 2.98 -20.73 -0.86
CA GLY A 94 1.97 -19.76 -0.44
C GLY A 94 2.36 -18.31 -0.73
N GLU A 95 1.43 -17.50 -1.24
CA GLU A 95 1.70 -16.10 -1.58
C GLU A 95 1.21 -15.14 -0.50
N TRP A 96 2.05 -14.19 -0.09
CA TRP A 96 1.65 -13.12 0.82
C TRP A 96 0.89 -12.04 0.05
N ARG A 97 -0.37 -11.82 0.43
CA ARG A 97 -1.24 -10.79 -0.16
C ARG A 97 -1.68 -9.80 0.88
N ILE A 98 -1.88 -8.54 0.47
CA ILE A 98 -2.47 -7.50 1.32
C ILE A 98 -3.96 -7.80 1.49
N VAL A 99 -4.37 -8.10 2.71
CA VAL A 99 -5.78 -8.29 3.08
C VAL A 99 -6.41 -7.01 3.64
N ALA A 100 -5.59 -6.14 4.24
CA ALA A 100 -6.00 -4.82 4.67
C ALA A 100 -4.87 -3.80 4.52
N ALA A 101 -5.21 -2.58 4.14
CA ALA A 101 -4.28 -1.47 4.08
C ALA A 101 -4.91 -0.18 4.59
N GLN A 102 -4.10 0.66 5.22
CA GLN A 102 -4.46 2.04 5.52
C GLN A 102 -3.24 2.91 5.36
N ASN A 103 -3.41 4.08 4.73
CA ASN A 103 -2.38 5.10 4.69
C ASN A 103 -2.86 6.35 5.43
N THR A 104 -1.95 6.99 6.14
CA THR A 104 -2.16 8.32 6.73
C THR A 104 -1.10 9.27 6.21
N GLN A 105 -1.52 10.46 5.81
CA GLN A 105 -0.61 11.54 5.48
C GLN A 105 0.07 12.06 6.75
N VAL A 106 1.38 12.28 6.71
CA VAL A 106 2.08 13.03 7.76
C VAL A 106 1.71 14.50 7.61
N LYS A 107 1.15 15.07 8.67
CA LYS A 107 0.97 16.52 8.77
C LYS A 107 2.15 17.10 9.54
N THR A 108 2.81 18.09 8.97
CA THR A 108 3.67 18.98 9.75
C THR A 108 2.80 19.79 10.69
N ALA A 109 3.23 19.90 11.95
CA ALA A 109 2.57 20.71 12.97
C ALA A 109 2.89 22.20 12.79
#